data_AF-E3I785-F1
#
_entry.id   AF-E3I785-F1
#
_cell.length_a   1.000
_cell.length_b   1.000
_cell.length_c   1.000
_cell.angle_alpha   90.00
_cell.angle_beta   90.00
_cell.angle_gamma   90.00
#
_symmetry.space_group_name_H-M   'P 1'
#
loop_
_entity.id
_entity.type
_entity.pdbx_description
1 polymer ?
#
loop_
_entity_poly.entity_id
_entity_poly.type
_entity_poly.pdbx_seq_one_letter_code
_entity_poly.pdbx_strand_id
1 'polypeptide(L)'
;MLASDRAVPKSTNVEAISFRLTKLREAVVAGRSRLSCLRRWSEFIRERDGYRCVDCHSQEDLSAHHICRKSFFSAAQFDTGNGITLCRQCHKELHAGFNGRPNMLLPVDAEGGEKLGLMERLYSILLDDAVERGLMREDFYFLSDEILGFLRKMQGYEVDTYFPGSRLEQAYLILAVSERQVLRAIAEANGFVLDERPLLPGGAMEVLNDEGGLGSGCIVCQKYSPRFPAPDKSESDG
;
A
#
# COMPACT_ATOMS: atom_id res chain seq x y z
N MET A 1 23.55 -22.79 24.85
CA MET A 1 22.51 -21.83 24.41
C MET A 1 21.76 -22.49 23.26
N LEU A 2 20.47 -22.73 23.47
CA LEU A 2 19.62 -23.52 22.58
C LEU A 2 19.47 -22.79 21.23
N ALA A 3 19.76 -23.50 20.14
CA ALA A 3 19.38 -23.08 18.81
C ALA A 3 17.85 -23.04 18.75
N SER A 4 17.30 -21.85 18.55
CA SER A 4 15.87 -21.67 18.31
C SER A 4 15.56 -22.24 16.93
N ASP A 5 14.80 -23.34 16.91
CA ASP A 5 14.20 -23.90 15.71
C ASP A 5 13.35 -22.83 15.02
N ARG A 6 13.95 -22.15 14.02
CA ARG A 6 13.15 -21.40 13.03
C ARG A 6 12.38 -22.44 12.25
N ALA A 7 11.10 -22.59 12.57
CA ALA A 7 10.17 -23.43 11.83
C ALA A 7 10.32 -23.15 10.32
N VAL A 8 10.70 -24.18 9.56
CA VAL A 8 10.73 -24.16 8.10
C VAL A 8 9.34 -23.69 7.63
N PRO A 9 9.22 -22.62 6.83
CA PRO A 9 7.93 -22.15 6.35
C PRO A 9 7.19 -23.31 5.69
N LYS A 10 5.97 -23.62 6.13
CA LYS A 10 5.07 -24.54 5.41
C LYS A 10 5.05 -24.09 3.95
N SER A 11 5.38 -25.00 3.03
CA SER A 11 5.40 -24.72 1.59
C SER A 11 4.14 -23.96 1.19
N THR A 12 4.29 -22.73 0.71
CA THR A 12 3.17 -21.88 0.32
C THR A 12 2.33 -22.58 -0.75
N ASN A 13 1.05 -22.83 -0.45
CA ASN A 13 0.14 -23.51 -1.38
C ASN A 13 -0.44 -22.52 -2.40
N VAL A 14 0.37 -22.22 -3.42
CA VAL A 14 -0.01 -21.31 -4.52
C VAL A 14 -1.29 -21.76 -5.22
N GLU A 15 -1.51 -23.07 -5.40
CA GLU A 15 -2.71 -23.61 -6.06
C GLU A 15 -3.98 -23.26 -5.29
N ALA A 16 -3.96 -23.40 -3.97
CA ALA A 16 -5.09 -23.01 -3.11
C ALA A 16 -5.37 -21.51 -3.21
N ILE A 17 -4.33 -20.67 -3.18
CA ILE A 17 -4.46 -19.21 -3.31
C ILE A 17 -5.08 -18.84 -4.66
N SER A 18 -4.56 -19.40 -5.75
CA SER A 18 -5.08 -19.20 -7.10
C SER A 18 -6.53 -19.68 -7.25
N PHE A 19 -6.89 -20.82 -6.64
CA PHE A 19 -8.26 -21.31 -6.63
C PHE A 19 -9.22 -20.33 -5.94
N ARG A 20 -8.85 -19.81 -4.76
CA ARG A 20 -9.65 -18.79 -4.05
C ARG A 20 -9.76 -17.50 -4.86
N LEU A 21 -8.69 -17.09 -5.52
CA LEU A 21 -8.68 -15.91 -6.38
C LEU A 21 -9.67 -16.04 -7.54
N THR A 22 -9.64 -17.18 -8.23
CA THR A 22 -10.58 -17.47 -9.32
C THR A 22 -12.02 -17.41 -8.82
N LYS A 23 -12.33 -18.01 -7.66
CA LYS A 23 -13.68 -17.96 -7.08
C LYS A 23 -14.13 -16.55 -6.71
N LEU A 24 -13.22 -15.70 -6.23
CA LEU A 24 -13.50 -14.29 -6.00
C LEU A 24 -13.82 -13.57 -7.31
N ARG A 25 -12.94 -13.69 -8.32
CA ARG A 25 -13.11 -13.05 -9.64
C ARG A 25 -14.41 -13.45 -10.31
N GLU A 26 -14.71 -14.75 -10.36
CA GLU A 26 -15.98 -15.27 -10.89
C GLU A 26 -17.20 -14.65 -10.19
N ALA A 27 -17.16 -14.50 -8.86
CA ALA A 27 -18.28 -13.93 -8.11
C ALA A 27 -18.48 -12.43 -8.38
N VAL A 28 -17.38 -11.69 -8.52
CA VAL A 28 -17.42 -10.25 -8.86
C VAL A 28 -17.94 -10.05 -10.28
N VAL A 29 -17.40 -10.78 -11.26
CA VAL A 29 -17.82 -10.71 -12.67
C VAL A 29 -19.29 -11.11 -12.84
N ALA A 30 -19.72 -12.16 -12.15
CA ALA A 30 -21.12 -12.61 -12.19
C ALA A 30 -22.10 -11.68 -11.43
N GLY A 31 -21.64 -10.53 -10.90
CA GLY A 31 -22.49 -9.56 -10.22
C GLY A 31 -23.18 -10.13 -8.98
N ARG A 32 -22.54 -11.06 -8.26
CA ARG A 32 -23.11 -11.66 -7.05
C ARG A 32 -23.32 -10.60 -5.96
N SER A 33 -24.15 -10.92 -4.97
CA SER A 33 -24.43 -9.98 -3.88
C SER A 33 -23.15 -9.53 -3.18
N ARG A 34 -23.11 -8.26 -2.78
CA ARG A 34 -21.94 -7.66 -2.12
C ARG A 34 -21.42 -8.49 -0.94
N LEU A 35 -22.33 -9.04 -0.13
CA LEU A 35 -22.00 -9.91 1.00
C LEU A 35 -21.26 -11.19 0.54
N SER A 36 -21.70 -11.79 -0.56
CA SER A 36 -21.09 -12.98 -1.15
C SER A 36 -19.66 -12.72 -1.65
N CYS A 37 -19.45 -11.56 -2.30
CA CYS A 37 -18.13 -11.14 -2.77
C CYS A 37 -17.20 -10.81 -1.60
N LEU A 38 -17.67 -10.07 -0.58
CA LEU A 38 -16.88 -9.78 0.62
C LEU A 38 -16.45 -11.04 1.37
N ARG A 39 -17.33 -12.05 1.45
CA ARG A 39 -16.98 -13.34 2.04
C ARG A 39 -15.86 -14.03 1.27
N ARG A 40 -15.95 -14.09 -0.06
CA ARG A 40 -14.90 -14.70 -0.91
C ARG A 40 -13.60 -13.94 -0.86
N TRP A 41 -13.68 -12.61 -0.83
CA TRP A 41 -12.52 -11.75 -0.68
C TRP A 41 -11.82 -12.03 0.66
N SER A 42 -12.57 -12.08 1.77
CA SER A 42 -12.02 -12.43 3.08
C SER A 42 -11.45 -13.84 3.15
N GLU A 43 -12.06 -14.81 2.47
CA GLU A 43 -11.52 -16.17 2.33
C GLU A 43 -10.21 -16.18 1.55
N PHE A 44 -10.14 -15.46 0.42
CA PHE A 44 -8.93 -15.32 -0.39
C PHE A 44 -7.79 -14.65 0.40
N ILE A 45 -8.05 -13.53 1.08
CA ILE A 45 -7.03 -12.81 1.86
C ILE A 45 -6.42 -13.70 2.95
N ARG A 46 -7.26 -14.45 3.69
CA ARG A 46 -6.78 -15.38 4.72
C ARG A 46 -6.00 -16.55 4.15
N GLU A 47 -6.41 -17.08 2.99
CA GLU A 47 -5.65 -18.14 2.29
C GLU A 47 -4.27 -17.63 1.84
N ARG A 48 -4.23 -16.46 1.17
CA ARG A 48 -2.98 -15.81 0.72
C ARG A 48 -2.03 -15.57 1.88
N ASP A 49 -2.56 -15.07 3.00
CA ASP A 49 -1.78 -14.75 4.18
C ASP A 49 -1.44 -15.99 5.01
N GLY A 50 -1.80 -17.20 4.56
CA GLY A 50 -1.42 -18.46 5.19
C GLY A 50 -2.14 -18.72 6.51
N TYR A 51 -3.37 -18.21 6.66
CA TYR A 51 -4.18 -18.29 7.87
C TYR A 51 -3.40 -17.88 9.12
N ARG A 52 -2.73 -16.73 9.04
CA ARG A 52 -2.08 -16.08 10.18
C ARG A 52 -2.20 -14.56 10.09
N CYS A 53 -2.10 -13.92 11.24
CA CYS A 53 -1.91 -12.49 11.32
C CYS A 53 -0.61 -12.11 10.60
N VAL A 54 -0.66 -11.24 9.61
CA VAL A 54 0.54 -10.79 8.88
C VAL A 54 1.45 -9.97 9.81
N ASP A 55 0.87 -9.29 10.79
CA ASP A 55 1.57 -8.45 11.76
C ASP A 55 2.29 -9.26 12.86
N CYS A 56 1.55 -10.06 13.63
CA CYS A 56 2.08 -10.76 14.80
C CYS A 56 2.19 -12.29 14.65
N HIS A 57 1.83 -12.83 13.48
CA HIS A 57 1.85 -14.27 13.16
C HIS A 57 0.96 -15.19 13.99
N SER A 58 0.11 -14.65 14.88
CA SER A 58 -0.94 -15.43 15.55
C SER A 58 -1.84 -16.15 14.54
N GLN A 59 -2.31 -17.35 14.87
CA GLN A 59 -3.26 -18.13 14.07
C GLN A 59 -4.69 -18.08 14.64
N GLU A 60 -4.89 -17.31 15.72
CA GLU A 60 -6.16 -17.24 16.45
C GLU A 60 -6.99 -16.02 16.04
N ASP A 61 -8.32 -16.19 16.03
CA ASP A 61 -9.31 -15.14 15.79
C ASP A 61 -9.01 -14.23 14.58
N LEU A 62 -8.78 -14.86 13.42
CA LEU A 62 -8.33 -14.18 12.22
C LEU A 62 -9.46 -13.56 11.42
N SER A 63 -9.21 -12.36 10.89
CA SER A 63 -10.12 -11.65 9.99
C SER A 63 -9.35 -10.88 8.93
N ALA A 64 -9.90 -10.81 7.73
CA ALA A 64 -9.41 -9.89 6.70
C ALA A 64 -9.79 -8.45 7.08
N HIS A 65 -8.79 -7.57 7.01
CA HIS A 65 -8.89 -6.15 7.23
C HIS A 65 -8.69 -5.41 5.90
N HIS A 66 -9.52 -4.40 5.63
CA HIS A 66 -9.33 -3.50 4.50
C HIS A 66 -8.28 -2.45 4.88
N ILE A 67 -7.16 -2.39 4.15
CA ILE A 67 -6.09 -1.41 4.41
C ILE A 67 -6.61 0.01 4.13
N CYS A 68 -7.10 0.25 2.91
CA CYS A 68 -7.93 1.41 2.60
C CYS A 68 -9.40 1.07 2.91
N ARG A 69 -9.95 1.75 3.92
CA ARG A 69 -11.29 1.51 4.44
C ARG A 69 -12.35 1.72 3.34
N LYS A 70 -13.26 0.75 3.20
CA LYS A 70 -14.41 0.80 2.26
C LYS A 70 -15.34 2.01 2.42
N SER A 71 -15.33 2.68 3.58
CA SER A 71 -16.10 3.89 3.84
C SER A 71 -15.55 5.11 3.09
N PHE A 72 -14.26 5.08 2.77
CA PHE A 72 -13.58 6.12 2.00
C PHE A 72 -13.59 5.79 0.52
N PHE A 73 -13.21 4.56 0.19
CA PHE A 73 -13.02 4.16 -1.19
C PHE A 73 -13.63 2.79 -1.47
N SER A 74 -14.92 2.79 -1.78
CA SER A 74 -15.68 1.55 -2.01
C SER A 74 -15.31 0.82 -3.31
N ALA A 75 -14.73 1.52 -4.28
CA ALA A 75 -14.30 0.97 -5.57
C ALA A 75 -13.24 -0.13 -5.40
N ALA A 76 -12.33 0.02 -4.42
CA ALA A 76 -11.24 -0.93 -4.16
C ALA A 76 -11.58 -2.00 -3.11
N GLN A 77 -12.86 -2.17 -2.73
CA GLN A 77 -13.24 -3.08 -1.63
C GLN A 77 -12.97 -4.56 -1.93
N PHE A 78 -12.74 -4.92 -3.20
CA PHE A 78 -12.44 -6.29 -3.65
C PHE A 78 -11.02 -6.44 -4.20
N ASP A 79 -10.23 -5.36 -4.22
CA ASP A 79 -8.84 -5.41 -4.62
C ASP A 79 -8.08 -6.35 -3.69
N THR A 80 -7.27 -7.23 -4.27
CA THR A 80 -6.56 -8.27 -3.52
C THR A 80 -5.43 -7.68 -2.70
N GLY A 81 -4.77 -6.62 -3.19
CA GLY A 81 -3.78 -5.84 -2.46
C GLY A 81 -4.36 -4.93 -1.37
N ASN A 82 -5.67 -4.65 -1.38
CA ASN A 82 -6.32 -3.80 -0.37
C ASN A 82 -6.77 -4.58 0.88
N GLY A 83 -6.25 -5.79 1.08
CA GLY A 83 -6.61 -6.67 2.18
C GLY A 83 -5.40 -7.23 2.90
N ILE A 84 -5.51 -7.41 4.21
CA ILE A 84 -4.50 -8.03 5.07
C ILE A 84 -5.18 -8.82 6.19
N THR A 85 -4.67 -10.01 6.52
CA THR A 85 -5.18 -10.84 7.60
C THR A 85 -4.59 -10.41 8.92
N LEU A 86 -5.45 -10.16 9.90
CA LEU A 86 -5.07 -9.76 11.25
C LEU A 86 -5.81 -10.59 12.30
N CYS A 87 -5.16 -10.84 13.43
CA CYS A 87 -5.85 -11.39 14.60
C CYS A 87 -6.72 -10.31 15.27
N ARG A 88 -7.64 -10.73 16.15
CA ARG A 88 -8.54 -9.81 16.86
C ARG A 88 -7.82 -8.68 17.58
N GLN A 89 -6.67 -8.95 18.19
CA GLN A 89 -5.91 -7.94 18.93
C GLN A 89 -5.36 -6.86 18.00
N CYS A 90 -4.54 -7.25 17.02
CA CYS A 90 -3.97 -6.31 16.04
C CYS A 90 -5.10 -5.56 15.31
N HIS A 91 -6.17 -6.27 14.91
CA HIS A 91 -7.30 -5.65 14.23
C HIS A 91 -7.99 -4.57 15.09
N LYS A 92 -8.14 -4.81 16.40
CA LYS A 92 -8.71 -3.83 17.33
C LYS A 92 -7.79 -2.63 17.52
N GLU A 93 -6.48 -2.84 17.61
CA GLU A 93 -5.48 -1.77 17.76
C GLU A 93 -5.51 -0.81 16.56
N LEU A 94 -5.68 -1.32 15.34
CA LEU A 94 -5.87 -0.48 14.15
C LEU A 94 -7.08 0.45 14.26
N HIS A 95 -8.16 -0.05 14.85
CA HIS A 95 -9.40 0.68 15.13
C HIS A 95 -9.40 1.38 16.50
N ALA A 96 -8.27 1.46 17.21
CA ALA A 96 -8.21 2.27 18.42
C ALA A 96 -8.23 3.76 18.03
N GLY A 97 -9.19 4.54 18.52
CA GLY A 97 -9.37 5.97 18.17
C GLY A 97 -10.62 6.22 17.31
N PHE A 98 -10.55 7.20 16.40
CA PHE A 98 -11.71 7.58 15.57
C PHE A 98 -12.01 6.52 14.49
N ASN A 99 -13.23 6.00 14.53
CA ASN A 99 -13.74 5.00 13.57
C ASN A 99 -14.97 5.49 12.79
N GLY A 100 -15.25 6.80 12.86
CA GLY A 100 -16.33 7.42 12.11
C GLY A 100 -16.00 7.54 10.61
N ARG A 101 -16.98 7.99 9.83
CA ARG A 101 -16.70 8.58 8.52
C ARG A 101 -16.11 9.97 8.79
N PRO A 102 -14.94 10.33 8.24
CA PRO A 102 -14.45 11.67 8.44
C PRO A 102 -15.25 12.66 7.62
N ASN A 103 -15.18 13.90 8.06
CA ASN A 103 -15.66 15.05 7.34
C ASN A 103 -14.67 15.42 6.23
N MET A 104 -15.05 15.16 4.97
CA MET A 104 -14.24 15.45 3.78
C MET A 104 -13.95 16.95 3.57
N LEU A 105 -14.56 17.85 4.36
CA LEU A 105 -14.27 19.28 4.35
C LEU A 105 -13.13 19.68 5.29
N LEU A 106 -12.68 18.77 6.15
CA LEU A 106 -11.56 18.98 7.04
C LEU A 106 -10.28 18.40 6.45
N PRO A 107 -9.10 18.86 6.88
CA PRO A 107 -7.84 18.19 6.58
C PRO A 107 -7.90 16.70 6.94
N VAL A 108 -7.21 15.88 6.16
CA VAL A 108 -7.17 14.41 6.21
C VAL A 108 -7.07 13.86 7.64
N ASP A 109 -6.25 14.48 8.49
CA ASP A 109 -6.00 14.04 9.87
C ASP A 109 -6.74 14.83 10.97
N ALA A 110 -7.57 15.82 10.61
CA ALA A 110 -8.17 16.75 11.58
C ALA A 110 -9.08 16.06 12.62
N GLU A 111 -9.69 14.94 12.27
CA GLU A 111 -10.57 14.17 13.17
C GLU A 111 -9.90 12.88 13.68
N GLY A 112 -8.61 12.66 13.36
CA GLY A 112 -7.90 11.41 13.66
C GLY A 112 -8.51 10.19 12.95
N GLY A 113 -9.31 10.41 11.92
CA GLY A 113 -10.03 9.37 11.18
C GLY A 113 -9.26 8.75 10.03
N GLU A 114 -8.27 9.46 9.53
CA GLU A 114 -7.27 8.93 8.61
C GLU A 114 -6.01 8.65 9.41
N LYS A 115 -5.43 7.48 9.16
CA LYS A 115 -4.13 7.12 9.72
C LYS A 115 -3.31 6.72 8.51
N LEU A 116 -2.91 7.70 7.71
CA LEU A 116 -2.04 7.45 6.54
C LEU A 116 -0.80 6.65 6.97
N GLY A 117 -0.22 6.98 8.12
CA GLY A 117 0.86 6.19 8.74
C GLY A 117 0.47 4.74 9.10
N LEU A 118 -0.80 4.46 9.40
CA LEU A 118 -1.25 3.08 9.61
C LEU A 118 -1.40 2.33 8.28
N MET A 119 -1.94 2.99 7.24
CA MET A 119 -2.01 2.42 5.90
C MET A 119 -0.61 2.14 5.35
N GLU A 120 0.31 3.09 5.51
CA GLU A 120 1.74 2.98 5.18
C GLU A 120 2.34 1.74 5.83
N ARG A 121 2.23 1.63 7.17
CA ARG A 121 2.68 0.45 7.91
C ARG A 121 2.06 -0.85 7.40
N LEU A 122 0.75 -0.88 7.14
CA LEU A 122 0.07 -2.10 6.70
C LEU A 122 0.51 -2.54 5.30
N TYR A 123 0.68 -1.60 4.38
CA TYR A 123 1.25 -1.91 3.06
C TYR A 123 2.72 -2.33 3.16
N SER A 124 3.49 -1.71 4.06
CA SER A 124 4.89 -2.07 4.34
C SER A 124 5.02 -3.52 4.82
N ILE A 125 4.30 -3.91 5.88
CA ILE A 125 4.35 -5.29 6.40
C ILE A 125 3.78 -6.31 5.42
N LEU A 126 2.78 -5.92 4.62
CA LEU A 126 2.21 -6.80 3.60
C LEU A 126 3.20 -7.04 2.45
N LEU A 127 3.92 -6.01 2.05
CA LEU A 127 4.97 -6.08 1.04
C LEU A 127 6.14 -6.94 1.54
N ASP A 128 6.59 -6.74 2.78
CA ASP A 128 7.63 -7.56 3.39
C ASP A 128 7.21 -9.04 3.43
N ASP A 129 5.99 -9.35 3.91
CA ASP A 129 5.46 -10.72 3.93
C ASP A 129 5.40 -11.37 2.54
N ALA A 130 4.94 -10.62 1.54
CA ALA A 130 4.84 -11.09 0.16
C ALA A 130 6.21 -11.47 -0.41
N VAL A 131 7.24 -10.64 -0.14
CA VAL A 131 8.61 -10.86 -0.60
C VAL A 131 9.23 -12.06 0.14
N GLU A 132 9.15 -12.09 1.47
CA GLU A 132 9.73 -13.17 2.29
C GLU A 132 9.16 -14.54 1.94
N ARG A 133 7.89 -14.61 1.54
CA ARG A 133 7.20 -15.85 1.19
C ARG A 133 7.25 -16.20 -0.29
N GLY A 134 7.92 -15.39 -1.11
CA GLY A 134 7.98 -15.59 -2.57
C GLY A 134 6.60 -15.53 -3.23
N LEU A 135 5.69 -14.73 -2.68
CA LEU A 135 4.30 -14.58 -3.12
C LEU A 135 4.04 -13.32 -3.92
N MET A 136 5.04 -12.44 -4.07
CA MET A 136 4.88 -11.17 -4.76
C MET A 136 4.46 -11.38 -6.22
N ARG A 137 3.16 -11.23 -6.48
CA ARG A 137 2.51 -11.38 -7.79
C ARG A 137 1.41 -10.34 -7.93
N GLU A 138 1.30 -9.77 -9.11
CA GLU A 138 0.32 -8.71 -9.41
C GLU A 138 -1.13 -9.17 -9.20
N ASP A 139 -1.45 -10.44 -9.44
CA ASP A 139 -2.79 -10.98 -9.24
C ASP A 139 -3.16 -11.17 -7.75
N PHE A 140 -2.19 -11.55 -6.92
CA PHE A 140 -2.37 -11.79 -5.49
C PHE A 140 -2.41 -10.51 -4.66
N TYR A 141 -1.83 -9.43 -5.17
CA TYR A 141 -1.70 -8.13 -4.51
C TYR A 141 -2.17 -6.97 -5.39
N PHE A 142 -3.12 -7.24 -6.28
CA PHE A 142 -3.68 -6.26 -7.21
C PHE A 142 -4.35 -5.11 -6.47
N LEU A 143 -3.99 -3.89 -6.84
CA LEU A 143 -4.66 -2.65 -6.45
C LEU A 143 -5.16 -1.98 -7.72
N SER A 144 -6.33 -1.37 -7.77
CA SER A 144 -6.83 -0.71 -8.98
C SER A 144 -6.15 0.64 -9.24
N ASP A 145 -6.25 1.19 -10.46
CA ASP A 145 -5.65 2.51 -10.75
C ASP A 145 -6.37 3.61 -9.97
N GLU A 146 -7.64 3.39 -9.66
CA GLU A 146 -8.46 4.31 -8.90
C GLU A 146 -7.98 4.41 -7.44
N ILE A 147 -7.58 3.31 -6.78
CA ILE A 147 -7.00 3.40 -5.43
C ILE A 147 -5.60 4.02 -5.46
N LEU A 148 -4.74 3.69 -6.43
CA LEU A 148 -3.42 4.32 -6.52
C LEU A 148 -3.55 5.83 -6.80
N GLY A 149 -4.46 6.22 -7.68
CA GLY A 149 -4.79 7.62 -7.94
C GLY A 149 -5.36 8.32 -6.72
N PHE A 150 -6.21 7.64 -5.93
CA PHE A 150 -6.71 8.15 -4.66
C PHE A 150 -5.57 8.40 -3.66
N LEU A 151 -4.66 7.44 -3.47
CA LEU A 151 -3.50 7.60 -2.58
C LEU A 151 -2.60 8.77 -3.03
N ARG A 152 -2.35 8.93 -4.35
CA ARG A 152 -1.55 10.05 -4.89
C ARG A 152 -2.19 11.39 -4.56
N LYS A 153 -3.51 11.52 -4.79
CA LYS A 153 -4.25 12.75 -4.48
C LYS A 153 -4.20 13.09 -2.99
N MET A 154 -4.35 12.10 -2.10
CA MET A 154 -4.24 12.33 -0.66
C MET A 154 -2.89 12.92 -0.27
N GLN A 155 -1.82 12.52 -0.96
CA GLN A 155 -0.46 13.00 -0.74
C GLN A 155 -0.10 14.28 -1.51
N GLY A 156 -1.06 14.85 -2.24
CA GLY A 156 -0.89 16.09 -3.01
C GLY A 156 -0.16 15.92 -4.34
N TYR A 157 -0.13 14.71 -4.91
CA TYR A 157 0.44 14.40 -6.22
C TYR A 157 -0.64 14.30 -7.30
N GLU A 158 -0.26 14.60 -8.54
CA GLU A 158 -1.10 14.35 -9.71
C GLU A 158 -1.34 12.84 -9.91
N VAL A 159 -2.49 12.48 -10.49
CA VAL A 159 -2.94 11.09 -10.61
C VAL A 159 -1.98 10.24 -11.45
N ASP A 160 -1.32 10.85 -12.42
CA ASP A 160 -0.37 10.24 -13.35
C ASP A 160 1.09 10.31 -12.87
N THR A 161 1.33 10.87 -11.68
CA THR A 161 2.68 10.90 -11.08
C THR A 161 3.26 9.50 -11.00
N TYR A 162 4.44 9.33 -11.59
CA TYR A 162 5.11 8.04 -11.63
C TYR A 162 5.69 7.65 -10.27
N PHE A 163 5.39 6.42 -9.84
CA PHE A 163 6.06 5.74 -8.75
C PHE A 163 6.59 4.39 -9.25
N PRO A 164 7.81 3.98 -8.86
CA PRO A 164 8.40 2.74 -9.33
C PRO A 164 7.81 1.50 -8.65
N GLY A 165 8.09 0.33 -9.24
CA GLY A 165 7.75 -0.98 -8.68
C GLY A 165 6.33 -1.47 -8.99
N SER A 166 6.01 -2.62 -8.40
CA SER A 166 4.69 -3.24 -8.42
C SER A 166 3.61 -2.33 -7.84
N ARG A 167 2.35 -2.68 -8.06
CA ARG A 167 1.22 -1.87 -7.59
C ARG A 167 1.17 -1.77 -6.06
N LEU A 168 1.54 -2.87 -5.38
CA LEU A 168 1.67 -2.90 -3.93
C LEU A 168 2.82 -2.01 -3.43
N GLU A 169 3.98 -2.06 -4.09
CA GLU A 169 5.11 -1.18 -3.78
C GLU A 169 4.75 0.29 -3.98
N GLN A 170 4.03 0.62 -5.06
CA GLN A 170 3.58 1.97 -5.31
C GLN A 170 2.68 2.47 -4.17
N ALA A 171 1.74 1.66 -3.68
CA ALA A 171 0.88 2.05 -2.57
C ALA A 171 1.68 2.36 -1.28
N TYR A 172 2.66 1.51 -0.96
CA TYR A 172 3.60 1.78 0.13
C TYR A 172 4.38 3.08 -0.11
N LEU A 173 5.02 3.24 -1.26
CA LEU A 173 5.86 4.39 -1.58
C LEU A 173 5.08 5.71 -1.56
N ILE A 174 3.88 5.73 -2.14
CA ILE A 174 3.01 6.91 -2.14
C ILE A 174 2.72 7.33 -0.68
N LEU A 175 2.46 6.38 0.21
CA LEU A 175 2.15 6.69 1.61
C LEU A 175 3.40 6.99 2.46
N ALA A 176 4.56 6.49 2.05
CA ALA A 176 5.83 6.69 2.76
C ALA A 176 6.55 8.01 2.42
N VAL A 177 6.16 8.68 1.33
CA VAL A 177 6.68 10.03 1.02
C VAL A 177 5.98 11.09 1.87
N SER A 178 6.69 12.18 2.14
CA SER A 178 6.10 13.36 2.78
C SER A 178 5.06 14.02 1.87
N GLU A 179 4.02 14.58 2.48
CA GLU A 179 2.99 15.34 1.80
C GLU A 179 3.60 16.46 0.94
N ARG A 180 3.15 16.55 -0.31
CA ARG A 180 3.74 17.44 -1.31
C ARG A 180 3.63 18.91 -0.92
N GLN A 181 2.54 19.30 -0.27
CA GLN A 181 2.29 20.69 0.14
C GLN A 181 3.28 21.12 1.24
N VAL A 182 3.58 20.23 2.18
CA VAL A 182 4.56 20.50 3.25
C VAL A 182 5.95 20.67 2.65
N LEU A 183 6.34 19.78 1.72
CA LEU A 183 7.62 19.92 1.00
C LEU A 183 7.70 21.25 0.23
N ARG A 184 6.64 21.63 -0.51
CA ARG A 184 6.55 22.92 -1.22
C ARG A 184 6.70 24.11 -0.28
N ALA A 185 6.01 24.11 0.85
CA ALA A 185 6.13 25.18 1.84
C ALA A 185 7.56 25.30 2.41
N ILE A 186 8.22 24.16 2.68
CA ILE A 186 9.63 24.16 3.12
C ILE A 186 10.52 24.72 2.01
N ALA A 187 10.33 24.31 0.77
CA ALA A 187 11.12 24.77 -0.36
C ALA A 187 10.99 26.27 -0.61
N GLU A 188 9.76 26.78 -0.63
CA GLU A 188 9.46 28.20 -0.76
C GLU A 188 10.09 29.01 0.39
N ALA A 189 9.96 28.55 1.63
CA ALA A 189 10.54 29.20 2.80
C ALA A 189 12.08 29.27 2.78
N ASN A 190 12.73 28.34 2.07
CA ASN A 190 14.18 28.26 1.94
C ASN A 190 14.69 28.74 0.56
N GLY A 191 13.82 29.31 -0.28
CA GLY A 191 14.20 29.95 -1.54
C GLY A 191 14.65 28.99 -2.64
N PHE A 192 14.19 27.73 -2.65
CA PHE A 192 14.49 26.77 -3.72
C PHE A 192 13.22 26.18 -4.34
N VAL A 193 13.36 25.68 -5.57
CA VAL A 193 12.24 25.09 -6.33
C VAL A 193 12.31 23.56 -6.26
N LEU A 194 11.19 22.93 -5.93
CA LEU A 194 11.07 21.47 -5.94
C LEU A 194 10.73 20.94 -7.32
N ASP A 195 11.44 19.89 -7.73
CA ASP A 195 11.08 19.06 -8.88
C ASP A 195 9.72 18.38 -8.64
N GLU A 196 8.93 18.18 -9.71
CA GLU A 196 7.66 17.44 -9.68
C GLU A 196 7.78 15.95 -9.38
N ARG A 197 8.99 15.38 -9.49
CA ARG A 197 9.25 14.00 -9.10
C ARG A 197 9.12 13.81 -7.57
N PRO A 198 8.52 12.70 -7.11
CA PRO A 198 8.48 12.38 -5.69
C PRO A 198 9.89 12.07 -5.15
N LEU A 199 10.16 12.56 -3.94
CA LEU A 199 11.35 12.19 -3.17
C LEU A 199 11.06 10.90 -2.41
N LEU A 200 11.54 9.77 -2.93
CA LEU A 200 11.26 8.45 -2.38
C LEU A 200 12.00 8.22 -1.04
N PRO A 201 11.53 7.29 -0.18
CA PRO A 201 12.24 6.93 1.04
C PRO A 201 13.72 6.60 0.80
N GLY A 202 14.61 7.24 1.56
CA GLY A 202 16.06 7.11 1.41
C GLY A 202 16.67 7.99 0.31
N GLY A 203 15.87 8.74 -0.43
CA GLY A 203 16.35 9.79 -1.33
C GLY A 203 16.86 11.00 -0.56
N ALA A 204 17.87 11.67 -1.13
CA ALA A 204 18.39 12.92 -0.63
C ALA A 204 18.22 14.02 -1.67
N MET A 205 18.05 15.25 -1.18
CA MET A 205 17.96 16.44 -2.01
C MET A 205 18.96 17.46 -1.50
N GLU A 206 19.84 17.92 -2.39
CA GLU A 206 20.87 18.91 -2.11
C GLU A 206 20.55 20.19 -2.86
N VAL A 207 20.45 21.29 -2.11
CA VAL A 207 20.17 22.62 -2.65
C VAL A 207 21.49 23.34 -2.85
N LEU A 208 21.78 23.72 -4.09
CA LEU A 208 22.96 24.47 -4.46
C LEU A 208 22.66 25.96 -4.36
N ASN A 209 23.35 26.64 -3.45
CA ASN A 209 23.26 28.09 -3.37
C ASN A 209 24.07 28.71 -4.51
N ASP A 210 23.43 29.46 -5.39
CA ASP A 210 24.12 30.25 -6.40
C ASP A 210 24.32 31.67 -5.85
N GLU A 211 25.57 32.14 -5.75
CA GLU A 211 25.87 33.49 -5.24
C GLU A 211 25.40 34.61 -6.20
N GLY A 212 24.78 34.26 -7.34
CA GLY A 212 24.38 35.17 -8.43
C GLY A 212 22.90 35.55 -8.54
N GLY A 213 22.00 35.08 -7.67
CA GLY A 213 20.61 35.53 -7.64
C GLY A 213 19.66 35.00 -8.74
N LEU A 214 20.11 34.05 -9.57
CA LEU A 214 19.21 33.21 -10.36
C LEU A 214 19.01 31.89 -9.61
N GLY A 215 17.95 31.80 -8.81
CA GLY A 215 17.35 30.59 -8.21
C GLY A 215 18.27 29.41 -7.88
N SER A 216 18.41 29.08 -6.60
CA SER A 216 19.15 27.92 -6.11
C SER A 216 18.76 26.64 -6.85
N GLY A 217 19.72 26.05 -7.58
CA GLY A 217 19.55 24.77 -8.25
C GLY A 217 19.39 23.63 -7.24
N CYS A 218 18.77 22.54 -7.65
CA CYS A 218 18.52 21.39 -6.77
C CYS A 218 18.99 20.09 -7.43
N ILE A 219 19.74 19.27 -6.69
CA ILE A 219 20.14 17.92 -7.08
C ILE A 219 19.34 16.92 -6.24
N VAL A 220 18.61 16.03 -6.91
CA VAL A 220 17.94 14.90 -6.26
C VAL A 220 18.78 13.64 -6.47
N CYS A 221 19.30 13.10 -5.39
CA CYS A 221 20.05 11.85 -5.33
C CYS A 221 19.17 10.76 -4.74
N GLN A 222 18.55 9.94 -5.59
CA GLN A 222 17.77 8.80 -5.15
C GLN A 222 17.96 7.60 -6.07
N LYS A 223 18.00 6.41 -5.48
CA LYS A 223 17.95 5.14 -6.19
C LYS A 223 16.92 4.26 -5.50
N TYR A 224 15.91 3.86 -6.25
CA TYR A 224 14.97 2.85 -5.81
C TYR A 224 15.18 1.60 -6.67
N SER A 225 15.45 0.48 -6.03
CA SER A 225 15.49 -0.82 -6.68
C SER A 225 14.20 -1.55 -6.34
N PRO A 226 13.27 -1.69 -7.30
CA PRO A 226 12.06 -2.46 -7.08
C PRO A 226 12.39 -3.85 -6.57
N ARG A 227 11.69 -4.28 -5.53
CA ARG A 227 11.78 -5.65 -5.01
C ARG A 227 11.16 -6.64 -6.00
N PHE A 228 10.28 -6.15 -6.87
CA PHE A 228 9.80 -6.86 -8.04
C PHE A 228 9.73 -5.91 -9.25
N PRO A 229 10.37 -6.23 -10.39
CA PRO A 229 10.24 -5.41 -11.59
C PRO A 229 8.77 -5.43 -12.06
N ALA A 230 8.25 -4.28 -12.49
CA ALA A 230 6.98 -4.25 -13.21
C ALA A 230 7.12 -5.13 -14.48
N PRO A 231 6.06 -5.84 -14.91
CA PRO A 231 6.10 -6.59 -16.16
C PRO A 231 6.51 -5.65 -17.30
N ASP A 232 7.43 -6.11 -18.15
CA ASP A 232 7.93 -5.33 -19.27
C ASP A 232 6.76 -4.97 -20.19
N LYS A 233 6.64 -3.70 -20.58
CA LYS A 233 5.54 -3.23 -21.44
C LYS A 233 5.62 -3.78 -22.88
N SER A 234 6.60 -4.64 -23.16
CA SER A 234 6.85 -5.26 -24.47
C SER A 234 6.04 -6.52 -24.77
N GLU A 235 5.24 -7.05 -23.83
CA GLU A 235 4.50 -8.31 -24.03
C GLU A 235 2.98 -8.15 -24.21
N SER A 236 2.46 -6.93 -24.35
CA SER A 236 1.02 -6.70 -24.61
C SER A 236 0.63 -6.55 -26.08
N ASP A 237 1.57 -6.69 -27.02
CA ASP A 237 1.29 -6.78 -28.46
C ASP A 237 1.77 -8.15 -28.97
N GLY A 238 0.93 -9.17 -28.82
CA GLY A 238 1.15 -10.54 -29.30
C GLY A 238 -0.15 -11.30 -29.50
#